data_AF-A0A4Q7YN20-F1
#
_entry.id   AF-A0A4Q7YN20-F1
#
_cell.length_a   1.000
_cell.length_b   1.000
_cell.length_c   1.000
_cell.angle_alpha   90.00
_cell.angle_beta   90.00
_cell.angle_gamma   90.00
#
_symmetry.space_group_name_H-M   'P 1'
#
loop_
_entity.id
_entity.type
_entity.pdbx_description
1 polymer ?
#
loop_
_entity_poly.entity_id
_entity_poly.type
_entity_poly.pdbx_seq_one_letter_code
_entity_poly.pdbx_strand_id
1 'polypeptide(L)' 'MQIRSVGIDLGKTTFHLVALGDNGKVLLKKKFTQKQLIALVLVQTLRWLEWTVIMVQDESIGFVQGTTF' A
#
# COMPACT_ATOMS: atom_id res chain seq x y z
N MET A 1 4.18 7.81 -19.79
CA MET A 1 3.51 8.24 -18.54
C MET A 1 4.13 7.43 -17.41
N GLN A 2 5.14 7.98 -16.74
CA GLN A 2 5.89 7.31 -15.67
C GLN A 2 5.62 8.02 -14.35
N ILE A 3 5.36 7.26 -13.27
CA ILE A 3 5.19 7.80 -11.93
C ILE A 3 6.59 7.97 -11.32
N ARG A 4 6.93 9.20 -10.90
CA ARG A 4 8.20 9.54 -10.25
C ARG A 4 8.09 9.57 -8.74
N SER A 5 6.96 10.02 -8.24
CA SER A 5 6.69 10.03 -6.80
C SER A 5 5.21 9.84 -6.52
N VAL A 6 4.93 9.31 -5.34
CA VAL A 6 3.58 9.15 -4.81
C VAL A 6 3.52 9.88 -3.47
N GLY A 7 2.63 10.85 -3.39
CA GLY A 7 2.30 11.58 -2.17
C GLY A 7 1.06 11.00 -1.51
N ILE A 8 1.13 10.86 -0.19
CA ILE A 8 0.05 10.46 0.67
C ILE A 8 -0.24 11.61 1.63
N ASP A 9 -1.49 12.04 1.68
CA ASP A 9 -1.99 12.99 2.67
C ASP A 9 -3.11 12.32 3.50
N LEU A 10 -2.91 12.34 4.81
CA LEU A 10 -3.77 11.69 5.81
C LEU A 10 -4.51 12.76 6.62
N GLY A 11 -5.74 13.06 6.20
CA GLY A 11 -6.66 13.88 6.97
C GLY A 11 -7.46 13.06 7.99
N LYS A 12 -8.17 13.75 8.90
CA LYS A 12 -8.97 13.11 9.96
C LYS A 12 -10.04 12.14 9.42
N THR A 13 -10.66 12.47 8.28
CA THR A 13 -11.78 11.70 7.72
C THR A 13 -11.60 11.36 6.24
N THR A 14 -10.53 11.86 5.61
CA THR A 14 -10.26 11.71 4.19
C THR A 14 -8.78 11.49 3.95
N PHE A 15 -8.47 10.69 2.94
CA PHE A 15 -7.12 10.40 2.52
C PHE A 15 -6.97 10.74 1.03
N HIS A 16 -5.84 11.36 0.68
CA HIS A 16 -5.52 11.71 -0.70
C HIS A 16 -4.28 10.94 -1.17
N LEU A 17 -4.41 10.28 -2.32
CA LEU A 17 -3.30 9.66 -3.05
C LEU A 17 -3.02 10.50 -4.29
N VAL A 18 -1.80 11.00 -4.40
CA VAL A 18 -1.35 11.81 -5.55
C VAL A 18 -0.14 11.15 -6.17
N ALA A 19 -0.20 10.80 -7.45
CA ALA A 19 0.96 10.37 -8.21
C ALA A 19 1.45 11.51 -9.10
N LEU A 20 2.74 11.83 -8.99
CA LEU A 20 3.40 12.83 -9.81
C LEU A 20 4.31 12.15 -10.83
N GLY A 21 4.33 12.69 -12.03
CA GLY A 21 5.26 12.34 -13.11
C GLY A 21 6.40 13.35 -13.21
N ASP A 22 7.03 13.41 -14.38
CA ASP A 22 8.12 14.33 -14.63
C ASP A 22 7.70 15.80 -14.40
N ASN A 23 8.64 16.60 -13.89
CA ASN A 23 8.45 18.01 -13.57
C ASN A 23 7.27 18.30 -12.62
N GLY A 24 6.91 17.34 -11.76
CA GLY A 24 5.82 17.49 -10.78
C GLY A 24 4.42 17.45 -11.41
N LYS A 25 4.27 16.98 -12.65
CA LYS A 25 2.96 16.86 -13.29
C LYS A 25 2.09 15.86 -12.53
N VAL A 26 0.88 16.28 -12.13
CA VAL A 26 -0.10 15.35 -11.52
C VAL A 26 -0.59 14.36 -12.58
N LEU A 27 -0.30 13.08 -12.36
CA LEU A 27 -0.74 11.97 -13.21
C LEU A 27 -1.98 11.27 -12.65
N LEU A 28 -2.11 11.23 -11.32
CA LEU A 28 -3.27 10.67 -10.62
C LEU A 28 -3.53 11.47 -9.36
N LYS A 29 -4.80 11.74 -9.07
CA LYS A 29 -5.26 12.30 -7.80
C LYS A 29 -6.54 11.60 -7.41
N LYS A 30 -6.50 10.84 -6.32
CA LYS A 30 -7.67 10.10 -5.83
C LYS A 30 -7.92 10.43 -4.36
N LYS A 31 -9.18 10.75 -4.06
CA LYS A 31 -9.66 10.98 -2.70
C LYS A 31 -10.41 9.74 -2.24
N PHE A 32 -10.10 9.30 -1.03
CA PHE A 32 -10.80 8.22 -0.36
C PHE A 32 -11.33 8.72 0.98
N THR A 33 -12.37 8.06 1.46
CA THR A 33 -12.83 8.23 2.85
C THR A 33 -11.95 7.43 3.80
N GLN A 34 -11.90 7.82 5.07
CA GLN A 34 -11.19 7.07 6.11
C GLN A 34 -11.64 5.60 6.18
N LYS A 35 -12.94 5.32 5.99
CA LYS A 35 -13.47 3.94 5.96
C LYS A 35 -12.87 3.11 4.82
N GLN A 36 -12.69 3.71 3.65
CA GLN A 36 -12.07 3.04 2.50
C GLN A 36 -10.58 2.78 2.72
N LEU A 37 -9.86 3.70 3.39
CA LEU A 37 -8.47 3.49 3.78
C LEU A 37 -8.34 2.35 4.78
N ILE A 38 -9.16 2.35 5.83
CA ILE A 38 -9.18 1.30 6.85
C ILE A 38 -9.46 -0.06 6.21
N ALA A 39 -10.46 -0.15 5.33
CA ALA A 39 -10.78 -1.40 4.63
C ALA A 39 -9.60 -1.89 3.76
N LEU A 40 -8.93 -0.98 3.04
CA LEU A 40 -7.78 -1.33 2.21
C LEU A 40 -6.63 -1.87 3.07
N VAL A 41 -6.28 -1.16 4.14
CA VAL A 41 -5.15 -1.50 5.01
C VAL A 41 -5.45 -2.77 5.82
N LEU A 42 -6.64 -2.91 6.43
CA LEU A 42 -6.99 -4.10 7.21
C LEU A 42 -6.93 -5.38 6.36
N VAL A 43 -7.50 -5.36 5.16
CA VAL A 43 -7.53 -6.55 4.29
C VAL A 43 -6.12 -6.93 3.84
N GLN A 44 -5.26 -5.95 3.56
CA GLN A 44 -3.86 -6.24 3.24
C GLN A 44 -3.09 -6.77 4.45
N THR A 45 -3.23 -6.16 5.63
CA THR A 45 -2.56 -6.65 6.85
C THR A 45 -3.02 -8.06 7.23
N LEU A 46 -4.30 -8.39 7.09
CA LEU A 46 -4.79 -9.76 7.33
C LEU A 46 -4.17 -10.77 6.37
N ARG A 47 -4.02 -10.42 5.09
CA ARG A 47 -3.27 -11.27 4.14
C ARG A 47 -1.81 -11.45 4.55
N TRP A 48 -1.12 -10.40 4.99
CA TRP A 48 0.26 -10.52 5.48
C TRP A 48 0.37 -11.43 6.71
N LEU A 49 -0.61 -11.38 7.61
CA LEU A 49 -0.66 -12.23 8.79
C LEU A 49 -0.93 -13.70 8.43
N GLU A 50 -1.85 -13.97 7.50
CA GLU A 50 -2.10 -15.34 7.00
C GLU A 50 -0.83 -15.95 6.39
N TRP A 51 -0.10 -15.18 5.59
CA TRP A 51 1.17 -15.63 5.00
C TRP A 51 2.25 -15.83 6.06
N THR A 52 2.34 -14.96 7.06
CA THR A 52 3.29 -15.12 8.16
C THR A 52 2.99 -16.38 8.96
N VAL A 53 1.73 -16.71 9.21
CA VAL A 53 1.33 -17.95 9.91
C VAL A 53 1.69 -19.19 9.09
N ILE A 54 1.48 -19.18 7.77
CA ILE A 54 1.87 -20.28 6.88
C ILE A 54 3.39 -20.49 6.90
N MET A 55 4.17 -19.40 6.83
CA MET A 55 5.64 -19.47 6.86
C MET A 55 6.20 -19.93 8.22
N VAL A 56 5.50 -19.67 9.32
CA VAL A 56 5.90 -20.16 10.67
C VAL A 56 5.54 -21.64 10.88
N GLN A 57 4.56 -22.17 10.14
CA GLN A 57 4.14 -23.58 10.26
C GLN A 57 4.91 -24.52 9.34
N ASP A 58 5.65 -23.99 8.38
CA ASP A 58 6.40 -24.76 7.40
C ASP A 58 7.86 -24.29 7.36
N GLU A 59 8.73 -25.02 8.08
CA GLU A 59 10.16 -24.73 8.15
C GLU A 59 10.91 -24.99 6.82
N SER A 60 10.23 -25.53 5.81
CA SER A 60 10.83 -25.84 4.50
C SER A 60 10.74 -24.70 3.47
N ILE A 61 9.86 -23.72 3.70
CA ILE A 61 9.74 -22.52 2.86
C ILE A 61 10.65 -21.43 3.42
N GLY A 62 11.88 -21.38 2.88
CA GLY A 62 12.86 -20.35 3.21
C GLY A 62 12.33 -18.92 2.99
N PHE A 63 12.85 -17.99 3.79
CA PHE A 63 12.48 -16.57 3.78
C PHE A 63 12.79 -15.93 2.42
N VAL A 64 11.81 -15.82 1.53
CA VAL A 64 11.93 -14.95 0.35
C VAL A 64 11.46 -13.56 0.76
N GLN A 65 12.41 -12.71 1.13
CA GLN A 65 12.15 -11.30 1.36
C GLN A 65 11.75 -10.66 0.02
N GLY A 66 10.45 -10.64 -0.26
CA GLY A 66 9.88 -9.89 -1.37
C GLY A 66 10.04 -8.40 -1.10
N THR A 67 11.16 -7.82 -1.53
CA THR A 67 11.36 -6.37 -1.60
C THR A 67 10.27 -5.78 -2.50
N THR A 68 9.31 -5.10 -1.89
CA THR A 68 8.45 -4.16 -2.61
C THR A 68 9.08 -2.78 -2.43
N PHE A 69 9.84 -2.38 -3.45
CA PHE A 69 10.67 -1.18 -3.62
C PHE A 69 11.96 -1.10 -2.79
#